data_AF-W5MYA2-F1
#
_entry.id   AF-W5MYA2-F1
#
_cell.length_a   1.000
_cell.length_b   1.000
_cell.length_c   1.000
_cell.angle_alpha   90.00
_cell.angle_beta   90.00
_cell.angle_gamma   90.00
#
_symmetry.space_group_name_H-M   'P 1'
#
loop_
_entity.id
_entity.type
_entity.pdbx_description
1 polymer ?
#
loop_
_entity_poly.entity_id
_entity_poly.type
_entity_poly.pdbx_seq_one_letter_code
_entity_poly.pdbx_strand_id
1 'polypeptide(L)'
;QGIVKNKKKKKLKLTKGEKKLARLERACKDLQAKRDEYEQFLDRMSSWLQQHHQRAVELFSCFDKSGTGLLSAEDFQSGMRDLGIPCVEFQLHLLARLLEKDNSGKIDYFEISTSLQRARLADLKLNKEEEGVKEADHLVITRETLERCPVCQLALWKPSAPIRESSHRFLLLNLRLIAFDGVRSHPGHFEDVVPSSIKVYGLINRIQGRVGIGSIRLKIFKDNTYSQESILSPAISLEESGLVGGPPESPTQVTLYYDYSVEFADCSIINCDHYFGRHFLER
;
A
#
# COMPACT_ATOMS: atom_id res chain seq x y z
N GLN A 1 35.36 54.70 40.72
CA GLN A 1 36.01 53.38 40.60
C GLN A 1 34.93 52.32 40.80
N GLY A 2 34.66 51.48 39.80
CA GLY A 2 33.67 50.41 39.89
C GLY A 2 33.96 49.34 38.84
N ILE A 3 34.88 48.43 39.16
CA ILE A 3 35.25 47.31 38.27
C ILE A 3 34.22 46.20 38.46
N VAL A 4 33.27 46.09 37.54
CA VAL A 4 32.35 44.95 37.46
C VAL A 4 33.10 43.76 36.87
N LYS A 5 33.46 42.79 37.72
CA LYS A 5 34.13 41.54 37.33
C LYS A 5 33.15 40.64 36.56
N ASN A 6 33.41 40.43 35.27
CA ASN A 6 32.73 39.43 34.45
C ASN A 6 33.01 38.01 34.99
N LYS A 7 32.00 37.38 35.60
CA LYS A 7 32.04 35.95 35.95
C LYS A 7 31.91 35.12 34.67
N LYS A 8 33.04 34.55 34.19
CA LYS A 8 33.06 33.51 33.16
C LYS A 8 32.20 32.33 33.62
N LYS A 9 31.10 32.05 32.90
CA LYS A 9 30.30 30.82 33.06
C LYS A 9 31.20 29.61 32.80
N LYS A 10 31.44 28.78 33.83
CA LYS A 10 32.14 27.48 33.69
C LYS A 10 31.29 26.57 32.79
N LYS A 11 31.84 26.13 31.66
CA LYS A 11 31.24 25.08 30.81
C LYS A 11 31.16 23.79 31.62
N LEU A 12 29.95 23.26 31.84
CA LEU A 12 29.73 21.94 32.43
C LEU A 12 30.43 20.88 31.57
N LYS A 13 31.20 19.99 32.20
CA LYS A 13 31.92 18.91 31.50
C LYS A 13 30.92 17.81 31.13
N LEU A 14 30.60 17.69 29.84
CA LEU A 14 29.75 16.60 29.32
C LEU A 14 30.36 15.23 29.62
N THR A 15 29.51 14.27 29.95
CA THR A 15 29.84 12.86 30.16
C THR A 15 30.29 12.19 28.84
N LYS A 16 30.91 11.01 28.93
CA LYS A 16 31.40 10.28 27.75
C LYS A 16 30.26 9.90 26.79
N GLY A 17 29.08 9.58 27.32
CA GLY A 17 27.87 9.26 26.55
C GLY A 17 27.29 10.47 25.82
N GLU A 18 27.14 11.60 26.50
CA GLU A 18 26.64 12.84 25.90
C GLU A 18 27.55 13.36 24.78
N LYS A 19 28.87 13.21 24.93
CA LYS A 19 29.83 13.54 23.86
C LYS A 19 29.68 12.64 22.64
N LYS A 20 29.38 11.35 22.84
CA LYS A 20 29.16 10.40 21.75
C LYS A 20 27.86 10.74 21.01
N LEU A 21 26.78 10.99 21.75
CA LEU A 21 25.49 11.39 21.17
C LEU A 21 25.61 12.70 20.37
N ALA A 22 26.26 13.72 20.92
CA ALA A 22 26.47 14.99 20.21
C ALA A 22 27.29 14.82 18.91
N ARG A 23 28.22 13.86 18.88
CA ARG A 23 28.97 13.53 17.65
C ARG A 23 28.08 12.86 16.61
N LEU A 24 27.22 11.93 17.02
CA LEU A 24 26.26 11.26 16.14
C LEU A 24 25.27 12.28 15.58
N GLU A 25 24.71 13.15 16.42
CA GLU A 25 23.79 14.21 16.00
C GLU A 25 24.42 15.16 14.98
N ARG A 26 25.70 15.53 15.17
CA ARG A 26 26.42 16.35 14.19
C ARG A 26 26.55 15.63 12.85
N ALA A 27 26.96 14.36 12.86
CA ALA A 27 27.09 13.57 11.64
C ALA A 27 25.73 13.36 10.92
N CYS A 28 24.64 13.20 11.68
CA CYS A 28 23.29 13.15 11.12
C CYS A 28 22.92 14.46 10.41
N LYS A 29 23.18 15.61 11.05
CA LYS A 29 22.94 16.93 10.44
C LYS A 29 23.79 17.15 9.19
N ASP A 30 25.06 16.72 9.21
CA ASP A 30 25.96 16.82 8.07
C ASP A 30 25.47 15.97 6.88
N LEU A 31 24.91 14.77 7.13
CA LEU A 31 24.29 13.95 6.08
C LEU A 31 22.98 14.57 5.58
N GLN A 32 22.11 15.02 6.47
CA GLN A 32 20.84 15.67 6.09
C GLN A 32 21.06 16.97 5.29
N ALA A 33 22.16 17.68 5.52
CA ALA A 33 22.53 18.86 4.73
C ALA A 33 22.90 18.51 3.27
N LYS A 34 23.34 17.27 3.02
CA LYS A 34 23.69 16.79 1.68
C LYS A 34 22.52 16.00 1.08
N ARG A 35 21.62 16.72 0.42
CA ARG A 35 20.36 16.18 -0.10
C ARG A 35 20.51 14.89 -0.92
N ASP A 36 21.39 14.89 -1.92
CA ASP A 36 21.53 13.74 -2.82
C ASP A 36 22.05 12.49 -2.08
N GLU A 37 23.03 12.66 -1.18
CA GLU A 37 23.56 11.57 -0.36
C GLU A 37 22.51 11.05 0.64
N TYR A 38 21.67 11.94 1.17
CA TYR A 38 20.58 11.61 2.09
C TYR A 38 19.43 10.86 1.39
N GLU A 39 18.98 11.33 0.22
CA GLU A 39 17.93 10.66 -0.56
C GLU A 39 18.39 9.26 -1.01
N GLN A 40 19.61 9.14 -1.53
CA GLN A 40 20.20 7.83 -1.89
C GLN A 40 20.35 6.90 -0.68
N PHE A 41 20.64 7.44 0.51
CA PHE A 41 20.66 6.66 1.74
C PHE A 41 19.28 6.14 2.09
N LEU A 42 18.25 6.99 2.08
CA LEU A 42 16.88 6.60 2.41
C LEU A 42 16.32 5.57 1.42
N ASP A 43 16.58 5.72 0.12
CA ASP A 43 16.12 4.77 -0.89
C ASP A 43 16.76 3.39 -0.70
N ARG A 44 18.06 3.34 -0.40
CA ARG A 44 18.75 2.07 -0.08
C ARG A 44 18.19 1.43 1.18
N MET A 45 17.98 2.21 2.24
CA MET A 45 17.44 1.67 3.50
C MET A 45 15.98 1.20 3.36
N SER A 46 15.16 1.93 2.61
CA SER A 46 13.78 1.56 2.31
C SER A 46 13.71 0.23 1.56
N SER A 47 14.50 0.10 0.49
CA SER A 47 14.57 -1.15 -0.29
C SER A 47 15.06 -2.32 0.57
N TRP A 48 16.10 -2.12 1.38
CA TRP A 48 16.62 -3.15 2.26
C TRP A 48 15.60 -3.59 3.32
N LEU A 49 14.94 -2.64 3.99
CA LEU A 49 13.93 -2.94 5.00
C LEU A 49 12.70 -3.66 4.42
N GLN A 50 12.31 -3.36 3.19
CA GLN A 50 11.24 -4.08 2.50
C GLN A 50 11.63 -5.54 2.21
N GLN A 51 12.86 -5.77 1.74
CA GLN A 51 13.36 -7.12 1.44
C GLN A 51 13.51 -7.98 2.71
N HIS A 52 13.88 -7.35 3.83
CA HIS A 52 14.15 -8.03 5.10
C HIS A 52 13.01 -7.91 6.13
N HIS A 53 11.84 -7.40 5.73
CA HIS A 53 10.73 -7.10 6.64
C HIS A 53 10.31 -8.30 7.49
N GLN A 54 10.11 -9.46 6.88
CA GLN A 54 9.65 -10.67 7.58
C GLN A 54 10.64 -11.10 8.68
N ARG A 55 11.93 -11.16 8.33
CA ARG A 55 13.00 -11.54 9.27
C ARG A 55 13.20 -10.50 10.37
N ALA A 56 12.99 -9.22 10.04
CA ALA A 56 13.03 -8.14 11.00
C ALA A 56 11.91 -8.28 12.04
N VAL A 57 10.67 -8.50 11.60
CA VAL A 57 9.52 -8.73 12.50
C VAL A 57 9.74 -9.94 13.40
N GLU A 58 10.24 -11.06 12.85
CA GLU A 58 10.56 -12.26 13.64
C GLU A 58 11.61 -11.97 14.71
N LEU A 59 12.70 -11.31 14.35
CA LEU A 59 13.77 -10.98 15.30
C LEU A 59 13.26 -10.01 16.38
N PHE A 60 12.51 -8.97 15.99
CA PHE A 60 11.96 -7.98 16.91
C PHE A 60 10.90 -8.54 17.86
N SER A 61 10.14 -9.56 17.43
CA SER A 61 9.20 -10.26 18.31
C SER A 61 9.90 -10.94 19.49
N CYS A 62 11.16 -11.37 19.34
CA CYS A 62 11.95 -11.92 20.44
C CYS A 62 12.40 -10.85 21.45
N PHE A 63 12.56 -9.60 21.02
CA PHE A 63 12.91 -8.48 21.90
C PHE A 63 11.69 -7.96 22.66
N ASP A 64 10.51 -7.95 22.04
CA ASP A 64 9.25 -7.51 22.63
C ASP A 64 8.58 -8.60 23.49
N LYS A 65 9.16 -8.85 24.67
CA LYS A 65 8.62 -9.80 25.67
C LYS A 65 7.21 -9.45 26.13
N SER A 66 6.80 -8.20 25.98
CA SER A 66 5.49 -7.69 26.37
C SER A 66 4.42 -7.81 25.28
N GLY A 67 4.80 -8.15 24.04
CA GLY A 67 3.88 -8.23 22.90
C GLY A 67 3.19 -6.90 22.58
N THR A 68 3.85 -5.77 22.86
CA THR A 68 3.28 -4.43 22.67
C THR A 68 3.38 -3.92 21.24
N GLY A 69 4.23 -4.52 20.41
CA GLY A 69 4.56 -4.03 19.08
C GLY A 69 5.58 -2.90 19.07
N LEU A 70 6.14 -2.53 20.22
CA LEU A 70 7.01 -1.36 20.38
C LEU A 70 8.39 -1.78 20.89
N LEU A 71 9.44 -1.23 20.29
CA LEU A 71 10.83 -1.40 20.73
C LEU A 71 11.42 -0.08 21.20
N SER A 72 12.39 -0.15 22.12
CA SER A 72 13.23 1.01 22.41
C SER A 72 14.17 1.30 21.23
N ALA A 73 14.62 2.55 21.11
CA ALA A 73 15.62 2.91 20.10
C ALA A 73 16.92 2.08 20.23
N GLU A 74 17.28 1.63 21.43
CA GLU A 74 18.46 0.80 21.68
C GLU A 74 18.26 -0.64 21.17
N ASP A 75 17.09 -1.23 21.46
CA ASP A 75 16.73 -2.58 21.01
C ASP A 75 16.62 -2.63 19.48
N PHE A 76 16.01 -1.61 18.89
CA PHE A 76 15.94 -1.47 17.44
C PHE A 76 17.34 -1.40 16.81
N GLN A 77 18.25 -0.58 17.36
CA GLN A 77 19.63 -0.49 16.86
C GLN A 77 20.40 -1.81 17.05
N SER A 78 20.16 -2.55 18.13
CA SER A 78 20.76 -3.87 18.32
C SER A 78 20.23 -4.86 17.29
N GLY A 79 18.91 -4.99 17.16
CA GLY A 79 18.33 -5.96 16.24
C GLY A 79 18.63 -5.67 14.77
N MET A 80 18.72 -4.41 14.37
CA MET A 80 19.15 -4.04 13.02
C MET A 80 20.62 -4.44 12.74
N ARG A 81 21.50 -4.38 13.74
CA ARG A 81 22.88 -4.89 13.62
C ARG A 81 22.90 -6.41 13.50
N ASP A 82 22.08 -7.11 14.28
CA ASP A 82 21.98 -8.57 14.25
C ASP A 82 21.40 -9.07 12.91
N LEU A 83 20.53 -8.29 12.28
CA LEU A 83 20.02 -8.54 10.93
C LEU A 83 21.03 -8.23 9.82
N GLY A 84 22.15 -7.58 10.14
CA GLY A 84 23.20 -7.26 9.17
C GLY A 84 22.87 -6.06 8.27
N ILE A 85 22.19 -5.04 8.78
CA ILE A 85 21.89 -3.83 8.01
C ILE A 85 23.19 -3.18 7.47
N PRO A 86 23.26 -2.82 6.17
CA PRO A 86 24.46 -2.25 5.56
C PRO A 86 24.55 -0.73 5.81
N CYS A 87 24.63 -0.31 7.07
CA CYS A 87 24.78 1.10 7.45
C CYS A 87 25.74 1.30 8.64
N VAL A 88 26.25 2.53 8.78
CA VAL A 88 27.17 2.89 9.87
C VAL A 88 26.42 3.42 11.10
N GLU A 89 27.09 3.50 12.25
CA GLU A 89 26.46 3.81 13.54
C GLU A 89 25.61 5.10 13.53
N PHE A 90 26.09 6.18 12.90
CA PHE A 90 25.32 7.43 12.82
C PHE A 90 24.11 7.33 11.87
N GLN A 91 24.22 6.55 10.80
CA GLN A 91 23.12 6.30 9.87
C GLN A 91 22.02 5.46 10.52
N LEU A 92 22.41 4.48 11.32
CA LEU A 92 21.47 3.67 12.09
C LEU A 92 20.76 4.50 13.16
N HIS A 93 21.51 5.40 13.83
CA HIS A 93 20.94 6.36 14.76
C HIS A 93 19.94 7.31 14.08
N LEU A 94 20.26 7.80 12.88
CA LEU A 94 19.36 8.60 12.06
C LEU A 94 18.09 7.83 11.70
N LEU A 95 18.23 6.59 11.24
CA LEU A 95 17.10 5.72 10.89
C LEU A 95 16.16 5.49 12.08
N ALA A 96 16.72 5.19 13.26
CA ALA A 96 15.94 5.02 14.49
C ALA A 96 15.12 6.28 14.82
N ARG A 97 15.74 7.46 14.70
CA ARG A 97 15.07 8.75 14.94
C ARG A 97 13.96 9.05 13.92
N LEU A 98 14.15 8.66 12.65
CA LEU A 98 13.12 8.86 11.61
C LEU A 98 11.90 7.96 11.80
N LEU A 99 12.09 6.79 12.41
CA LEU A 99 11.02 5.83 12.68
C LEU A 99 10.30 6.08 14.01
N GLU A 100 10.92 6.85 14.89
CA GLU A 100 10.36 7.22 16.18
C GLU A 100 9.20 8.20 16.01
N LYS A 101 8.01 7.81 16.48
CA LYS A 101 6.84 8.67 16.47
C LYS A 101 6.81 9.51 17.75
N ASP A 102 6.60 10.82 17.58
CA ASP A 102 6.34 11.78 18.65
C ASP A 102 7.47 11.91 19.72
N ASN A 103 8.73 11.63 19.36
CA ASN A 103 9.88 11.60 20.29
C ASN A 103 9.62 10.75 21.56
N SER A 104 8.86 9.67 21.42
CA SER A 104 8.43 8.81 22.52
C SER A 104 9.54 7.88 23.06
N GLY A 105 10.68 7.83 22.38
CA GLY A 105 11.77 6.86 22.57
C GLY A 105 11.44 5.46 22.05
N LYS A 106 10.28 5.29 21.40
CA LYS A 106 9.74 3.99 20.99
C LYS A 106 9.51 3.93 19.49
N ILE A 107 9.82 2.78 18.91
CA ILE A 107 9.70 2.48 17.48
C ILE A 107 8.70 1.35 17.32
N ASP A 108 7.68 1.58 16.51
CA ASP A 108 6.73 0.55 16.09
C ASP A 108 7.37 -0.30 15.00
N TYR A 109 7.65 -1.57 15.31
CA TYR A 109 8.33 -2.46 14.38
C TYR A 109 7.42 -3.07 13.32
N PHE A 110 6.10 -3.01 13.50
CA PHE A 110 5.14 -3.45 12.48
C PHE A 110 5.04 -2.42 11.34
N GLU A 111 5.21 -1.14 11.65
CA GLU A 111 5.10 -0.05 10.68
C GLU A 111 6.44 0.48 10.14
N ILE A 112 7.58 -0.22 10.30
CA ILE A 112 8.91 0.31 9.91
C ILE A 112 8.96 0.80 8.46
N SER A 113 8.44 0.00 7.52
CA SER A 113 8.45 0.34 6.09
C SER A 113 7.59 1.57 5.80
N THR A 114 6.39 1.62 6.37
CA THR A 114 5.44 2.73 6.22
C THR A 114 5.96 4.00 6.88
N SER A 115 6.55 3.91 8.06
CA SER A 115 7.08 5.06 8.80
C SER A 115 8.26 5.70 8.09
N LEU A 116 9.15 4.91 7.48
CA LEU A 116 10.25 5.45 6.67
C LEU A 116 9.73 6.18 5.42
N GLN A 117 8.69 5.66 4.77
CA GLN A 117 8.03 6.34 3.66
C GLN A 117 7.35 7.66 4.09
N ARG A 118 6.71 7.67 5.26
CA ARG A 118 6.14 8.91 5.83
C ARG A 118 7.22 9.95 6.13
N ALA A 119 8.36 9.53 6.69
CA ALA A 119 9.50 10.42 6.95
C ALA A 119 10.03 11.05 5.64
N ARG A 120 10.14 10.27 4.56
CA ARG A 120 10.48 10.78 3.22
C ARG A 120 9.49 11.85 2.75
N LEU A 121 8.19 11.60 2.91
CA LEU A 121 7.14 12.53 2.48
C LEU A 121 7.10 13.81 3.33
N ALA A 122 7.45 13.74 4.62
CA ALA A 122 7.53 14.89 5.51
C ALA A 122 8.69 15.83 5.12
N ASP A 123 9.88 15.27 4.84
CA ASP A 123 11.05 16.04 4.37
C ASP A 123 10.78 16.71 3.00
N LEU A 124 9.99 16.05 2.13
CA LEU A 124 9.55 16.63 0.85
C LEU A 124 8.49 17.74 1.00
N LYS A 125 7.68 17.72 2.06
CA LYS A 125 6.63 18.73 2.31
C LYS A 125 7.20 20.05 2.84
N LEU A 126 8.26 20.01 3.64
CA LEU A 126 8.94 21.22 4.16
C LEU A 126 9.54 22.11 3.06
N ASN A 127 9.84 21.55 1.88
CA ASN A 127 10.47 22.27 0.77
C ASN A 127 9.49 22.64 -0.37
N LYS A 128 8.18 22.35 -0.25
CA LYS A 128 7.15 22.77 -1.22
C LYS A 128 6.51 24.13 -0.87
N GLU A 129 6.85 24.73 0.27
CA GLU A 129 6.39 26.08 0.62
C GLU A 129 7.13 27.18 -0.16
N GLU A 130 8.25 26.88 -0.82
CA GLU A 130 8.99 27.86 -1.65
C GLU A 130 8.57 27.87 -3.14
N GLU A 131 7.92 26.83 -3.64
CA GLU A 131 7.36 26.83 -5.00
C GLU A 131 5.85 26.62 -4.93
N GLY A 132 5.12 27.71 -5.12
CA GLY A 132 3.67 27.78 -5.07
C GLY A 132 2.99 26.71 -5.93
N VAL A 133 2.61 25.61 -5.30
CA VAL A 133 1.72 24.60 -5.86
C VAL A 133 0.49 24.55 -4.97
N LYS A 134 -0.65 24.87 -5.60
CA LYS A 134 -1.99 24.93 -5.03
C LYS A 134 -2.24 23.79 -4.05
N GLU A 135 -2.70 24.15 -2.86
CA GLU A 135 -3.12 23.28 -1.77
C GLU A 135 -3.89 22.07 -2.30
N ALA A 136 -3.26 20.90 -2.28
CA ALA A 136 -3.99 19.65 -2.31
C ALA A 136 -4.52 19.42 -0.90
N ASP A 137 -5.84 19.23 -0.81
CA ASP A 137 -6.62 19.06 0.40
C ASP A 137 -5.88 18.24 1.47
N HIS A 138 -5.44 18.92 2.52
CA HIS A 138 -4.90 18.27 3.70
C HIS A 138 -6.06 17.54 4.39
N LEU A 139 -6.02 16.21 4.37
CA LEU A 139 -6.95 15.40 5.16
C LEU A 139 -6.69 15.68 6.64
N VAL A 140 -7.57 16.46 7.26
CA VAL A 140 -7.57 16.72 8.70
C VAL A 140 -8.16 15.49 9.39
N ILE A 141 -7.38 14.83 10.24
CA ILE A 141 -7.90 13.78 11.12
C ILE A 141 -8.74 14.47 12.20
N THR A 142 -10.05 14.58 11.97
CA THR A 142 -11.01 15.04 12.97
C THR A 142 -11.46 13.82 13.79
N ARG A 143 -11.34 13.92 15.12
CA ARG A 143 -11.98 12.94 16.02
C ARG A 143 -13.41 13.42 16.28
N GLU A 144 -14.37 12.63 15.82
CA GLU A 144 -15.79 12.90 16.07
C GLU A 144 -16.12 12.64 17.54
N THR A 145 -16.65 13.64 18.25
CA THR A 145 -17.15 13.48 19.62
C THR A 145 -18.55 12.91 19.59
N LEU A 146 -18.69 11.63 19.88
CA LEU A 146 -19.95 10.89 19.88
C LEU A 146 -20.76 11.15 21.17
N GLU A 147 -22.09 11.20 21.03
CA GLU A 147 -23.02 11.23 22.18
C GLU A 147 -22.85 9.95 23.03
N ARG A 148 -22.99 10.05 24.35
CA ARG A 148 -22.86 8.88 25.23
C ARG A 148 -24.22 8.25 25.52
N CYS A 149 -24.26 6.93 25.52
CA CYS A 149 -25.43 6.15 25.92
C CYS A 149 -25.81 6.47 27.38
N PRO A 150 -27.07 6.83 27.68
CA PRO A 150 -27.50 7.15 29.04
C PRO A 150 -27.48 5.94 30.00
N VAL A 151 -27.36 4.71 29.48
CA VAL A 151 -27.36 3.48 30.28
C VAL A 151 -25.94 2.94 30.51
N CYS A 152 -25.14 2.76 29.46
CA CYS A 152 -23.81 2.13 29.55
C CYS A 152 -22.63 3.08 29.30
N GLN A 153 -22.89 4.37 29.07
CA GLN A 153 -21.90 5.42 28.80
C GLN A 153 -20.99 5.22 27.57
N LEU A 154 -21.23 4.19 26.76
CA LEU A 154 -20.53 3.97 25.50
C LEU A 154 -20.91 5.04 24.46
N ALA A 155 -19.97 5.33 23.57
CA ALA A 155 -20.16 6.25 22.46
C ALA A 155 -21.20 5.70 21.48
N LEU A 156 -22.27 6.46 21.23
CA LEU A 156 -23.29 6.19 20.23
C LEU A 156 -22.83 6.73 18.89
N TRP A 157 -22.36 5.84 18.02
CA TRP A 157 -22.06 6.18 16.64
C TRP A 157 -23.35 6.44 15.86
N LYS A 158 -23.47 7.62 15.25
CA LYS A 158 -24.54 7.95 14.30
C LYS A 158 -23.91 8.07 12.91
N PRO A 159 -24.39 7.35 11.89
CA PRO A 159 -23.88 7.52 10.53
C PRO A 159 -24.11 8.95 10.04
N SER A 160 -23.10 9.54 9.42
CA SER A 160 -23.09 10.94 8.94
C SER A 160 -24.06 11.22 7.78
N ALA A 161 -24.63 10.16 7.20
CA ALA A 161 -25.76 10.20 6.29
C ALA A 161 -26.84 9.25 6.85
N PRO A 162 -28.14 9.47 6.57
CA PRO A 162 -29.10 8.39 6.70
C PRO A 162 -28.49 7.19 5.99
N ILE A 163 -28.52 6.01 6.63
CA ILE A 163 -28.24 4.76 5.94
C ILE A 163 -29.23 4.77 4.79
N ARG A 164 -28.78 5.19 3.60
CA ARG A 164 -29.49 4.90 2.39
C ARG A 164 -29.47 3.40 2.41
N GLU A 165 -30.63 2.79 2.69
CA GLU A 165 -30.98 1.55 2.03
C GLU A 165 -30.80 1.85 0.55
N SER A 166 -29.55 1.74 0.06
CA SER A 166 -29.31 1.65 -1.36
C SER A 166 -30.13 0.44 -1.69
N SER A 167 -31.24 0.64 -2.38
CA SER A 167 -31.98 -0.44 -2.99
C SER A 167 -30.90 -1.29 -3.65
N HIS A 168 -30.57 -2.42 -3.04
CA HIS A 168 -29.45 -3.23 -3.51
C HIS A 168 -29.93 -3.69 -4.87
N ARG A 169 -29.39 -3.05 -5.91
CA ARG A 169 -29.81 -3.27 -7.29
C ARG A 169 -28.97 -4.41 -7.80
N PHE A 170 -29.62 -5.40 -8.39
CA PHE A 170 -28.99 -6.62 -8.86
C PHE A 170 -29.12 -6.72 -10.38
N LEU A 171 -28.10 -7.30 -10.97
CA LEU A 171 -28.01 -7.66 -12.37
C LEU A 171 -27.96 -9.18 -12.47
N LEU A 172 -28.78 -9.74 -13.36
CA LEU A 172 -28.61 -11.10 -13.83
C LEU A 172 -27.76 -11.03 -15.09
N LEU A 173 -26.47 -11.29 -14.94
CA LEU A 173 -25.53 -11.25 -16.05
C LEU A 173 -25.56 -12.57 -16.82
N ASN A 174 -25.79 -12.50 -18.12
CA ASN A 174 -25.51 -13.58 -19.05
C ASN A 174 -24.13 -13.34 -19.66
N LEU A 175 -23.12 -14.07 -19.17
CA LEU A 175 -21.73 -13.91 -19.56
C LEU A 175 -21.38 -14.87 -20.69
N ARG A 176 -20.87 -14.33 -21.80
CA ARG A 176 -20.53 -15.12 -23.00
C ARG A 176 -19.08 -14.91 -23.43
N LEU A 177 -18.38 -16.01 -23.71
CA LEU A 177 -17.04 -15.96 -24.28
C LEU A 177 -17.15 -15.60 -25.77
N ILE A 178 -16.56 -14.49 -26.20
CA ILE A 178 -16.78 -13.95 -27.55
C ILE A 178 -16.40 -14.95 -28.64
N ALA A 179 -15.27 -15.64 -28.48
CA ALA A 179 -14.79 -16.65 -29.44
C ALA A 179 -15.81 -17.77 -29.74
N PHE A 180 -16.78 -18.00 -28.84
CA PHE A 180 -17.82 -19.02 -28.96
C PHE A 180 -19.24 -18.44 -28.89
N ASP A 181 -19.45 -17.17 -29.22
CA ASP A 181 -20.77 -16.52 -29.17
C ASP A 181 -21.82 -17.23 -30.07
N GLY A 182 -21.38 -17.76 -31.22
CA GLY A 182 -22.24 -18.54 -32.12
C GLY A 182 -22.73 -19.88 -31.53
N VAL A 183 -22.14 -20.34 -30.43
CA VAL A 183 -22.50 -21.61 -29.78
C VAL A 183 -23.50 -21.36 -28.66
N ARG A 184 -24.62 -22.09 -28.68
CA ARG A 184 -25.68 -21.96 -27.67
C ARG A 184 -25.26 -22.46 -26.29
N SER A 185 -24.45 -23.50 -26.22
CA SER A 185 -23.96 -24.10 -24.98
C SER A 185 -22.45 -24.24 -25.03
N HIS A 186 -21.77 -23.57 -24.10
CA HIS A 186 -20.33 -23.62 -23.96
C HIS A 186 -19.99 -23.48 -22.47
N PRO A 187 -18.97 -24.18 -21.92
CA PRO A 187 -18.61 -24.10 -20.51
C PRO A 187 -18.24 -22.68 -20.04
N GLY A 188 -17.75 -21.84 -20.95
CA GLY A 188 -17.48 -20.42 -20.71
C GLY A 188 -18.72 -19.53 -20.75
N HIS A 189 -19.90 -20.04 -21.13
CA HIS A 189 -21.15 -19.27 -21.11
C HIS A 189 -21.90 -19.61 -19.83
N PHE A 190 -22.17 -18.61 -19.00
CA PHE A 190 -22.84 -18.85 -17.72
C PHE A 190 -23.59 -17.61 -17.24
N GLU A 191 -24.52 -17.82 -16.32
CA GLU A 191 -25.26 -16.76 -15.67
C GLU A 191 -24.72 -16.50 -14.26
N ASP A 192 -24.70 -15.24 -13.87
CA ASP A 192 -24.27 -14.85 -12.53
C ASP A 192 -25.06 -13.65 -12.03
N VAL A 193 -25.52 -13.71 -10.78
CA VAL A 193 -26.25 -12.61 -10.14
C VAL A 193 -25.27 -11.79 -9.32
N VAL A 194 -25.20 -10.50 -9.64
CA VAL A 194 -24.27 -9.57 -9.00
C VAL A 194 -24.97 -8.25 -8.63
N PRO A 195 -24.55 -7.57 -7.56
CA PRO A 195 -25.00 -6.21 -7.31
C PRO A 195 -24.46 -5.26 -8.41
N SER A 196 -25.25 -4.27 -8.83
CA SER A 196 -24.83 -3.26 -9.82
C SER A 196 -23.62 -2.44 -9.35
N SER A 197 -23.44 -2.34 -8.03
CA SER A 197 -22.29 -1.66 -7.41
C SER A 197 -20.99 -2.46 -7.48
N ILE A 198 -20.99 -3.71 -7.97
CA ILE A 198 -19.76 -4.49 -8.13
C ILE A 198 -18.81 -3.79 -9.12
N LYS A 199 -17.53 -3.73 -8.76
CA LYS A 199 -16.48 -3.30 -9.69
C LYS A 199 -16.27 -4.30 -10.79
N VAL A 200 -15.96 -3.83 -11.99
CA VAL A 200 -15.63 -4.69 -13.16
C VAL A 200 -14.47 -5.63 -12.82
N TYR A 201 -13.46 -5.19 -12.07
CA TYR A 201 -12.40 -6.07 -11.57
C TYR A 201 -12.93 -7.25 -10.71
N GLY A 202 -13.94 -6.99 -9.86
CA GLY A 202 -14.59 -8.03 -9.08
C GLY A 202 -15.32 -9.04 -9.96
N LEU A 203 -15.94 -8.58 -11.05
CA LEU A 203 -16.55 -9.45 -12.05
C LEU A 203 -15.52 -10.29 -12.80
N ILE A 204 -14.36 -9.71 -13.16
CA ILE A 204 -13.23 -10.44 -13.78
C ILE A 204 -12.81 -11.63 -12.90
N ASN A 205 -12.61 -11.41 -11.61
CA ASN A 205 -12.22 -12.46 -10.67
C ASN A 205 -13.27 -13.58 -10.57
N ARG A 206 -14.57 -13.23 -10.63
CA ARG A 206 -15.66 -14.23 -10.65
C ARG A 206 -15.62 -15.06 -11.92
N ILE A 207 -15.39 -14.46 -13.09
CA ILE A 207 -15.24 -15.19 -14.36
C ILE A 207 -14.02 -16.13 -14.30
N GLN A 208 -12.86 -15.63 -13.86
CA GLN A 208 -11.65 -16.43 -13.74
C GLN A 208 -11.85 -17.64 -12.81
N GLY A 209 -12.46 -17.42 -11.63
CA GLY A 209 -12.75 -18.48 -10.67
C GLY A 209 -13.78 -19.49 -11.18
N ARG A 210 -14.76 -19.07 -11.98
CA ARG A 210 -15.81 -19.96 -12.49
C ARG A 210 -15.36 -20.81 -13.66
N VAL A 211 -14.62 -20.23 -14.60
CA VAL A 211 -14.19 -20.87 -15.86
C VAL A 211 -12.81 -21.53 -15.71
N GLY A 212 -12.04 -21.18 -14.67
CA GLY A 212 -10.69 -21.69 -14.46
C GLY A 212 -9.64 -21.01 -15.34
N ILE A 213 -9.84 -19.73 -15.66
CA ILE A 213 -8.92 -18.95 -16.51
C ILE A 213 -7.78 -18.42 -15.64
N GLY A 214 -6.55 -18.87 -15.90
CA GLY A 214 -5.34 -18.37 -15.23
C GLY A 214 -4.78 -17.07 -15.82
N SER A 215 -5.36 -16.54 -16.90
CA SER A 215 -4.89 -15.31 -17.54
C SER A 215 -5.29 -14.06 -16.77
N ILE A 216 -4.32 -13.17 -16.53
CA ILE A 216 -4.54 -11.82 -15.99
C ILE A 216 -5.06 -10.82 -17.04
N ARG A 217 -5.08 -11.20 -18.32
CA ARG A 217 -5.43 -10.34 -19.47
C ARG A 217 -6.87 -10.58 -19.95
N LEU A 218 -7.80 -10.74 -19.01
CA LEU A 218 -9.23 -10.86 -19.30
C LEU A 218 -9.87 -9.47 -19.45
N LYS A 219 -10.68 -9.29 -20.49
CA LYS A 219 -11.45 -8.07 -20.74
C LYS A 219 -12.93 -8.39 -20.87
N ILE A 220 -13.78 -7.47 -20.41
CA ILE A 220 -15.24 -7.58 -20.49
C ILE A 220 -15.76 -6.48 -21.42
N PHE A 221 -16.74 -6.80 -22.24
CA PHE A 221 -17.29 -5.97 -23.30
C PHE A 221 -18.82 -5.91 -23.16
N LYS A 222 -19.40 -4.76 -23.50
CA LYS A 222 -20.86 -4.54 -23.53
C LYS A 222 -21.55 -5.24 -24.71
N ASP A 223 -20.79 -5.49 -25.77
CA ASP A 223 -21.25 -6.13 -27.01
C ASP A 223 -20.15 -7.03 -27.59
N ASN A 224 -20.45 -7.71 -28.71
CA ASN A 224 -19.54 -8.62 -29.39
C ASN A 224 -18.68 -7.94 -30.49
N THR A 225 -18.63 -6.61 -30.55
CA THR A 225 -17.96 -5.87 -31.63
C THR A 225 -16.45 -5.75 -31.46
N TYR A 226 -15.89 -6.18 -30.33
CA TYR A 226 -14.46 -6.03 -29.98
C TYR A 226 -13.95 -4.57 -30.00
N SER A 227 -14.85 -3.59 -30.01
CA SER A 227 -14.48 -2.17 -30.04
C SER A 227 -13.92 -1.70 -28.69
N GLN A 228 -12.99 -0.74 -28.70
CA GLN A 228 -12.46 -0.15 -27.47
C GLN A 228 -13.55 0.55 -26.64
N GLU A 229 -14.59 1.07 -27.29
CA GLU A 229 -15.73 1.74 -26.64
C GLU A 229 -16.63 0.77 -25.88
N SER A 230 -16.69 -0.50 -26.31
CA SER A 230 -17.47 -1.54 -25.63
C SER A 230 -16.76 -2.08 -24.38
N ILE A 231 -15.45 -1.84 -24.21
CA ILE A 231 -14.67 -2.38 -23.09
C ILE A 231 -15.07 -1.73 -21.77
N LEU A 232 -15.38 -2.58 -20.79
CA LEU A 232 -15.59 -2.16 -19.42
C LEU A 232 -14.24 -2.00 -18.69
N SER A 233 -13.98 -0.79 -18.18
CA SER A 233 -12.78 -0.50 -17.41
C SER A 233 -12.81 -1.24 -16.06
N PRO A 234 -11.73 -1.95 -15.66
CA PRO A 234 -11.70 -2.68 -14.38
C PRO A 234 -11.92 -1.81 -13.13
N ALA A 235 -11.64 -0.50 -13.21
CA ALA A 235 -11.67 0.41 -12.08
C ALA A 235 -13.08 0.88 -11.66
N ILE A 236 -14.03 0.85 -12.58
CA ILE A 236 -15.40 1.36 -12.37
C ILE A 236 -16.36 0.23 -11.96
N SER A 237 -17.50 0.59 -11.38
CA SER A 237 -18.62 -0.32 -11.14
C SER A 237 -19.47 -0.56 -12.39
N LEU A 238 -20.27 -1.63 -12.39
CA LEU A 238 -21.22 -1.89 -13.47
C LEU A 238 -22.25 -0.76 -13.58
N GLU A 239 -22.70 -0.21 -12.46
CA GLU A 239 -23.62 0.94 -12.41
C GLU A 239 -22.99 2.19 -13.04
N GLU A 240 -21.75 2.53 -12.69
CA GLU A 240 -21.01 3.64 -13.29
C GLU A 240 -20.74 3.42 -14.79
N SER A 241 -20.73 2.17 -15.24
CA SER A 241 -20.62 1.83 -16.66
C SER A 241 -21.94 1.99 -17.44
N GLY A 242 -23.03 2.36 -16.76
CA GLY A 242 -24.36 2.55 -17.32
C GLY A 242 -25.30 1.34 -17.19
N LEU A 243 -24.90 0.31 -16.45
CA LEU A 243 -25.72 -0.90 -16.22
C LEU A 243 -26.48 -0.78 -14.91
N VAL A 244 -27.73 -0.31 -14.99
CA VAL A 244 -28.58 -0.10 -13.80
C VAL A 244 -29.27 -1.41 -13.42
N GLY A 245 -29.06 -1.86 -12.18
CA GLY A 245 -29.70 -3.07 -11.66
C GLY A 245 -31.16 -2.88 -11.25
N GLY A 246 -31.86 -4.01 -11.18
CA GLY A 246 -33.25 -4.14 -10.74
C GLY A 246 -33.33 -4.56 -9.27
N PRO A 247 -34.52 -4.69 -8.69
CA PRO A 247 -34.68 -5.22 -7.34
C PRO A 247 -34.19 -6.68 -7.23
N PRO A 248 -33.90 -7.19 -6.01
CA PRO A 248 -33.40 -8.56 -5.82
C PRO A 248 -34.33 -9.64 -6.35
N GLU A 249 -35.65 -9.43 -6.28
CA GLU A 249 -36.67 -10.37 -6.75
C GLU A 249 -36.79 -10.39 -8.28
N SER A 250 -36.32 -9.34 -8.94
CA SER A 250 -36.37 -9.17 -10.40
C SER A 250 -35.16 -8.38 -10.87
N PRO A 251 -33.96 -9.00 -10.86
CA PRO A 251 -32.74 -8.33 -11.29
C PRO A 251 -32.80 -8.00 -12.78
N THR A 252 -32.23 -6.86 -13.16
CA THR A 252 -32.16 -6.47 -14.57
C THR A 252 -31.24 -7.44 -15.31
N GLN A 253 -31.75 -8.06 -16.37
CA GLN A 253 -30.96 -8.99 -17.18
C GLN A 253 -30.08 -8.24 -18.18
N VAL A 254 -28.78 -8.55 -18.20
CA VAL A 254 -27.80 -7.93 -19.09
C VAL A 254 -26.90 -9.02 -19.68
N THR A 255 -26.66 -8.98 -20.99
CA THR A 255 -25.66 -9.84 -21.62
C THR A 255 -24.34 -9.10 -21.70
N LEU A 256 -23.28 -9.69 -21.18
CA LEU A 256 -21.92 -9.17 -21.29
C LEU A 256 -21.04 -10.22 -21.94
N TYR A 257 -20.06 -9.72 -22.68
CA TYR A 257 -19.12 -10.57 -23.39
C TYR A 257 -17.75 -10.46 -22.75
N TYR A 258 -16.95 -11.52 -22.84
CA TYR A 258 -15.57 -11.45 -22.38
C TYR A 258 -14.66 -12.20 -23.31
N ASP A 259 -13.39 -11.81 -23.29
CA ASP A 259 -12.31 -12.49 -23.97
C ASP A 259 -11.04 -12.40 -23.13
N TYR A 260 -10.11 -13.33 -23.35
CA TYR A 260 -8.85 -13.38 -22.63
C TYR A 260 -7.74 -13.82 -23.57
N SER A 261 -6.55 -13.30 -23.33
CA SER A 261 -5.33 -13.74 -24.04
C SER A 261 -4.49 -14.59 -23.10
N VAL A 262 -4.04 -15.74 -23.58
CA VAL A 262 -3.04 -16.55 -22.87
C VAL A 262 -1.71 -16.26 -23.55
N GLU A 263 -0.76 -15.68 -22.82
CA GLU A 263 0.62 -15.64 -23.31
C GLU A 263 1.22 -17.04 -23.14
N PHE A 264 1.87 -17.54 -24.20
CA PHE A 264 2.49 -18.86 -24.21
C PHE A 264 3.60 -19.03 -23.16
N ALA A 265 3.98 -17.96 -22.46
CA ALA A 265 5.05 -17.93 -21.47
C ALA A 265 4.76 -18.75 -20.19
N ASP A 266 3.50 -19.13 -19.92
CA ASP A 266 3.13 -19.84 -18.68
C ASP A 266 2.77 -21.33 -18.88
N CYS A 267 2.94 -21.88 -20.09
CA CYS A 267 2.69 -23.30 -20.33
C CYS A 267 3.98 -24.12 -20.23
N SER A 268 4.23 -24.74 -19.08
CA SER A 268 5.42 -25.57 -18.83
C SER A 268 5.61 -26.71 -19.85
N ILE A 269 4.53 -27.17 -20.50
CA ILE A 269 4.59 -28.22 -21.53
C ILE A 269 5.14 -27.67 -22.85
N ILE A 270 4.78 -26.44 -23.22
CA ILE A 270 5.16 -25.82 -24.50
C ILE A 270 6.53 -25.12 -24.38
N ASN A 271 6.87 -24.60 -23.20
CA ASN A 271 8.18 -24.03 -22.89
C ASN A 271 9.28 -25.07 -22.67
N CYS A 272 8.97 -26.36 -22.76
CA CYS A 272 9.98 -27.38 -22.86
C CYS A 272 10.58 -27.35 -24.28
N ASP A 273 11.81 -26.84 -24.39
CA ASP A 273 12.73 -26.94 -25.55
C ASP A 273 12.82 -28.36 -26.16
N HIS A 274 12.31 -29.37 -25.45
CA HIS A 274 12.22 -30.75 -25.89
C HIS A 274 11.35 -30.95 -27.14
N TYR A 275 10.32 -30.14 -27.37
CA TYR A 275 9.40 -30.32 -28.50
C TYR A 275 9.75 -29.47 -29.73
N PHE A 276 10.43 -28.34 -29.53
CA PHE A 276 10.87 -27.46 -30.62
C PHE A 276 12.38 -27.62 -30.82
N GLY A 277 12.75 -28.76 -31.42
CA GLY A 277 14.14 -29.08 -31.74
C GLY A 277 14.86 -27.93 -32.44
N ARG A 278 16.10 -27.67 -31.99
CA ARG A 278 17.06 -26.74 -32.58
C ARG A 278 17.30 -27.06 -34.06
N HIS A 279 16.49 -26.50 -34.96
CA HIS A 279 16.80 -26.49 -36.40
C HIS A 279 16.32 -25.25 -37.17
N PHE A 280 15.93 -24.17 -36.48
CA PHE A 280 15.41 -22.95 -37.14
C PHE A 280 16.26 -21.69 -36.98
N LEU A 281 17.58 -21.83 -36.90
CA LEU A 281 18.51 -20.71 -37.09
C LEU A 281 19.70 -21.15 -37.94
N GLU A 282 19.44 -21.40 -39.22
CA GLU A 282 20.42 -21.27 -40.32
C GLU A 282 19.69 -21.46 -41.65
N ARG A 283 19.07 -20.38 -42.14
CA ARG A 283 18.88 -20.05 -43.56
C ARG A 283 18.27 -18.66 -43.71
#